data_AF-A0A6V7VAN1-F1
#
_entry.id   AF-A0A6V7VAN1-F1
#
_cell.length_a   1.000
_cell.length_b   1.000
_cell.length_c   1.000
_cell.angle_alpha   90.00
_cell.angle_beta   90.00
_cell.angle_gamma   90.00
#
_symmetry.space_group_name_H-M   'P 1'
#
loop_
_entity.id
_entity.type
_entity.pdbx_description
1 polymer ?
#
loop_
_entity_poly.entity_id
_entity_poly.type
_entity_poly.pdbx_seq_one_letter_code
_entity_poly.pdbx_strand_id
1 'polypeptide(L)'
;MFSFIKFITTYFSEANMNSPEYSEESLPKKKAKNDYFDNLQPISSNPHNFNQINLTENLLTKPACIGEFSLDKSRLPSPGRSQARYFYEASLGNCNKTKISTKLTQGFDKFKKEEKEDEGLLVLMRWILAISVPNSSLKKSIHECDFIVWRGTITRLMFSCYDNGPNSVGVKVACCKFKGVYFIRELNTKTKIKNENSKTDYEEKMCFAGHKFEQIVTVEDLNMKPNTSQNVDLNSEFVGIFKATLNPPSNLLNSNFNKFNLFYGAEIDCISSNGQHLEIKTQYKNIGFGKGFPNKALKWWIQSYLASIKHLVIGLHENLQLNRVELIEVNSLFKYFSRENLNSACCFAFLYLFLQTIKSYLDEGMEEDILVAERLPNSNEFNFQLFEKGSEMANNYCVLSEEFKVFIFLKCFSVKSRDF
;
A
#
# COMPACT_ATOMS: atom_id res chain seq x y z
N MET A 1 -15.16 15.36 -20.36
CA MET A 1 -15.14 14.55 -19.13
C MET A 1 -16.54 14.37 -18.54
N PHE A 2 -17.26 15.46 -18.20
CA PHE A 2 -18.65 15.39 -17.70
C PHE A 2 -19.67 14.70 -18.63
N SER A 3 -19.51 14.82 -19.96
CA SER A 3 -20.42 14.18 -20.93
C SER A 3 -20.30 12.66 -21.02
N PHE A 4 -19.17 12.07 -20.60
CA PHE A 4 -18.90 10.63 -20.76
C PHE A 4 -19.32 9.83 -19.53
N ILE A 5 -19.19 10.41 -18.33
CA ILE A 5 -19.74 9.84 -17.10
C ILE A 5 -21.28 9.75 -17.20
N LYS A 6 -21.92 10.76 -17.79
CA LYS A 6 -23.38 10.77 -18.04
C LYS A 6 -23.82 9.67 -19.01
N PHE A 7 -23.00 9.35 -20.03
CA PHE A 7 -23.25 8.24 -20.95
C PHE A 7 -23.23 6.88 -20.24
N ILE A 8 -22.30 6.68 -19.30
CA ILE A 8 -22.19 5.44 -18.53
C ILE A 8 -23.42 5.24 -17.62
N THR A 9 -23.94 6.30 -16.99
CA THR A 9 -25.13 6.19 -16.14
C THR A 9 -26.38 5.80 -16.93
N THR A 10 -26.51 6.28 -18.18
CA THR A 10 -27.63 5.93 -19.08
C THR A 10 -27.51 4.52 -19.66
N TYR A 11 -26.29 4.08 -20.00
CA TYR A 11 -26.06 2.73 -20.54
C TYR A 11 -26.41 1.62 -19.53
N PHE A 12 -26.11 1.83 -18.24
CA PHE A 12 -26.46 0.88 -17.19
C PHE A 12 -27.95 0.87 -16.81
N SER A 13 -28.73 1.91 -17.15
CA SER A 13 -30.19 1.88 -16.97
C SER A 13 -30.94 1.14 -18.08
N GLU A 14 -30.34 1.01 -19.27
CA GLU A 14 -31.00 0.43 -20.45
C GLU A 14 -30.59 -1.02 -20.74
N ALA A 15 -29.44 -1.51 -20.24
CA ALA A 15 -28.92 -2.86 -20.50
C ALA A 15 -29.67 -4.01 -19.80
N ASN A 16 -30.86 -3.75 -19.27
CA ASN A 16 -31.67 -4.71 -18.53
C ASN A 16 -32.75 -5.37 -19.41
N MET A 17 -32.42 -5.78 -20.65
CA MET A 17 -33.30 -6.63 -21.47
C MET A 17 -32.51 -7.52 -22.45
N ASN A 18 -32.77 -8.83 -22.34
CA ASN A 18 -32.59 -9.92 -23.30
C ASN A 18 -31.16 -10.44 -23.61
N SER A 19 -30.87 -11.62 -23.07
CA SER A 19 -29.79 -12.53 -23.46
C SER A 19 -30.26 -13.52 -24.55
N PRO A 20 -29.52 -13.73 -25.65
CA PRO A 20 -29.69 -14.90 -26.50
C PRO A 20 -28.77 -16.06 -26.06
N GLU A 21 -29.34 -17.27 -26.02
CA GLU A 21 -28.65 -18.54 -25.78
C GLU A 21 -27.62 -18.84 -26.88
N TYR A 22 -26.42 -19.28 -26.48
CA TYR A 22 -25.43 -19.87 -27.38
C TYR A 22 -25.06 -21.28 -26.90
N SER A 23 -25.12 -22.23 -27.84
CA SER A 23 -24.85 -23.66 -27.66
C SER A 23 -23.35 -23.97 -27.58
N GLU A 24 -22.96 -24.80 -26.62
CA GLU A 24 -21.61 -25.33 -26.45
C GLU A 24 -21.29 -26.44 -27.48
N GLU A 25 -20.26 -26.23 -28.29
CA GLU A 25 -19.55 -27.32 -28.98
C GLU A 25 -18.16 -27.53 -28.39
N SER A 26 -17.80 -28.79 -28.27
CA SER A 26 -16.84 -29.42 -27.37
C SER A 26 -15.36 -29.08 -27.61
N LEU A 27 -14.66 -28.68 -26.54
CA LEU A 27 -13.19 -28.66 -26.44
C LEU A 27 -12.66 -29.90 -25.68
N PRO A 28 -11.42 -30.36 -25.93
CA PRO A 28 -10.91 -31.64 -25.45
C PRO A 28 -10.77 -31.68 -23.92
N LYS A 29 -11.25 -32.79 -23.32
CA LYS A 29 -11.15 -33.09 -21.88
C LYS A 29 -9.68 -33.13 -21.42
N LYS A 30 -9.21 -32.07 -20.76
CA LYS A 30 -8.00 -32.11 -19.91
C LYS A 30 -8.34 -32.82 -18.58
N LYS A 31 -7.38 -33.62 -18.08
CA LYS A 31 -7.42 -34.37 -16.82
C LYS A 31 -7.97 -33.53 -15.65
N ALA A 32 -8.66 -34.20 -14.73
CA ALA A 32 -9.42 -33.63 -13.62
C ALA A 32 -8.66 -32.53 -12.85
N LYS A 33 -9.28 -31.34 -12.75
CA LYS A 33 -8.77 -30.10 -12.14
C LYS A 33 -8.89 -30.03 -10.61
N ASN A 34 -9.56 -30.99 -9.96
CA ASN A 34 -9.94 -30.85 -8.55
C ASN A 34 -8.77 -31.00 -7.56
N ASP A 35 -7.70 -31.71 -7.88
CA ASP A 35 -6.58 -31.94 -6.94
C ASP A 35 -5.65 -30.73 -6.77
N TYR A 36 -5.76 -29.70 -7.61
CA TYR A 36 -4.87 -28.53 -7.59
C TYR A 36 -5.18 -27.56 -6.45
N PHE A 37 -6.45 -27.44 -6.06
CA PHE A 37 -6.92 -26.41 -5.12
C PHE A 37 -6.62 -26.71 -3.65
N ASP A 38 -6.33 -27.97 -3.30
CA ASP A 38 -6.23 -28.42 -1.90
C ASP A 38 -4.79 -28.58 -1.37
N ASN A 39 -3.74 -28.40 -2.19
CA ASN A 39 -2.35 -28.72 -1.81
C ASN A 39 -1.34 -27.56 -1.98
N LEU A 40 -1.79 -26.31 -1.84
CA LEU A 40 -0.88 -25.15 -1.86
C LEU A 40 0.06 -25.17 -0.65
N GLN A 41 1.36 -25.07 -0.92
CA GLN A 41 2.38 -25.17 0.12
C GLN A 41 2.53 -23.85 0.87
N PRO A 42 2.55 -23.86 2.21
CA PRO A 42 2.83 -22.65 2.97
C PRO A 42 4.27 -22.19 2.74
N ILE A 43 4.50 -20.88 2.88
CA ILE A 43 5.85 -20.31 2.89
C ILE A 43 6.13 -19.65 4.22
N SER A 44 7.39 -19.71 4.65
CA SER A 44 7.78 -19.13 5.93
C SER A 44 8.37 -17.73 5.78
N SER A 45 7.84 -16.79 6.57
CA SER A 45 8.41 -15.45 6.77
C SER A 45 9.52 -15.43 7.81
N ASN A 46 9.92 -16.57 8.39
CA ASN A 46 10.95 -16.61 9.43
C ASN A 46 12.28 -16.02 8.92
N PRO A 47 12.81 -14.95 9.55
CA PRO A 47 14.03 -14.28 9.10
C PRO A 47 15.25 -15.21 9.10
N HIS A 48 15.25 -16.26 9.94
CA HIS A 48 16.33 -17.24 9.99
C HIS A 48 16.54 -17.99 8.66
N ASN A 49 15.50 -18.12 7.84
CA ASN A 49 15.60 -18.74 6.51
C ASN A 49 16.37 -17.86 5.51
N PHE A 50 16.66 -16.62 5.88
CA PHE A 50 17.24 -15.59 5.03
C PHE A 50 18.58 -15.05 5.56
N ASN A 51 19.12 -15.63 6.62
CA ASN A 51 20.33 -15.13 7.30
C ASN A 51 21.61 -15.15 6.45
N GLN A 52 21.63 -15.89 5.34
CA GLN A 52 22.78 -16.00 4.45
C GLN A 52 22.80 -14.94 3.33
N ILE A 53 21.83 -14.02 3.30
CA ILE A 53 21.78 -12.98 2.28
C ILE A 53 22.92 -11.98 2.49
N ASN A 54 23.61 -11.66 1.40
CA ASN A 54 24.60 -10.61 1.40
C ASN A 54 23.93 -9.24 1.64
N LEU A 55 24.23 -8.61 2.77
CA LEU A 55 23.67 -7.30 3.17
C LEU A 55 23.99 -6.16 2.20
N THR A 56 25.01 -6.32 1.35
CA THR A 56 25.40 -5.34 0.33
C THR A 56 24.68 -5.53 -1.00
N GLU A 57 23.88 -6.60 -1.12
CA GLU A 57 23.15 -6.92 -2.33
C GLU A 57 22.03 -5.89 -2.60
N ASN A 58 21.98 -5.40 -3.84
CA ASN A 58 20.94 -4.48 -4.27
C ASN A 58 19.65 -5.24 -4.62
N LEU A 59 18.86 -5.56 -3.60
CA LEU A 59 17.62 -6.32 -3.75
C LEU A 59 16.47 -5.49 -4.35
N LEU A 60 16.51 -4.16 -4.25
CA LEU A 60 15.48 -3.28 -4.83
C LEU A 60 16.14 -2.08 -5.50
N THR A 61 15.90 -1.89 -6.80
CA THR A 61 16.31 -0.66 -7.48
C THR A 61 15.66 0.55 -6.82
N LYS A 62 16.36 1.69 -6.83
CA LYS A 62 15.85 2.92 -6.22
C LYS A 62 14.43 3.24 -6.73
N PRO A 63 13.42 3.32 -5.86
CA PRO A 63 12.07 3.64 -6.28
C PRO A 63 12.00 4.97 -7.02
N ALA A 64 11.41 4.97 -8.20
CA ALA A 64 11.18 6.16 -9.01
C ALA A 64 9.72 6.60 -8.85
N CYS A 65 9.49 7.84 -8.42
CA CYS A 65 8.17 8.45 -8.50
C CYS A 65 7.89 8.80 -9.97
N ILE A 66 6.86 8.19 -10.54
CA ILE A 66 6.49 8.29 -11.96
C ILE A 66 5.16 9.03 -12.18
N GLY A 67 4.48 9.40 -11.10
CA GLY A 67 3.24 10.15 -11.15
C GLY A 67 2.78 10.56 -9.76
N GLU A 68 1.89 11.55 -9.70
CA GLU A 68 1.33 12.06 -8.46
C GLU A 68 -0.14 12.41 -8.68
N PHE A 69 -0.97 12.18 -7.67
CA PHE A 69 -2.37 12.59 -7.68
C PHE A 69 -2.85 12.92 -6.28
N SER A 70 -3.98 13.60 -6.23
CA SER A 70 -4.65 14.04 -5.01
C SER A 70 -6.05 13.45 -4.92
N LEU A 71 -6.52 13.20 -3.70
CA LEU A 71 -7.87 12.75 -3.40
C LEU A 71 -8.51 13.74 -2.45
N ASP A 72 -9.74 14.14 -2.75
CA ASP A 72 -10.58 14.90 -1.84
C ASP A 72 -11.73 14.02 -1.31
N LYS A 73 -12.76 14.63 -0.73
CA LYS A 73 -13.94 13.93 -0.21
C LYS A 73 -14.70 13.10 -1.25
N SER A 74 -14.56 13.38 -2.55
CA SER A 74 -15.16 12.57 -3.63
C SER A 74 -14.43 11.25 -3.85
N ARG A 75 -13.20 11.12 -3.33
CA ARG A 75 -12.32 9.95 -3.50
C ARG A 75 -12.06 9.59 -4.98
N LEU A 76 -12.19 10.58 -5.87
CA LEU A 76 -11.79 10.48 -7.27
C LEU A 76 -10.37 11.04 -7.45
N PRO A 77 -9.45 10.29 -8.08
CA PRO A 77 -8.08 10.75 -8.26
C PRO A 77 -8.03 11.95 -9.21
N SER A 78 -7.54 13.08 -8.72
CA SER A 78 -7.23 14.27 -9.52
C SER A 78 -5.71 14.32 -9.78
N PRO A 79 -5.26 14.44 -11.03
CA PRO A 79 -3.83 14.62 -11.33
C PRO A 79 -3.24 15.83 -10.59
N GLY A 80 -1.98 15.70 -10.17
CA GLY A 80 -1.23 16.80 -9.55
C GLY A 80 -1.38 16.89 -8.03
N ARG A 81 -1.04 18.06 -7.50
CA ARG A 81 -0.72 18.31 -6.09
C ARG A 81 -1.76 19.15 -5.36
N SER A 82 -3.02 19.13 -5.78
CA SER A 82 -4.07 19.96 -5.19
C SER A 82 -4.31 19.71 -3.70
N GLN A 83 -4.00 18.50 -3.21
CA GLN A 83 -4.07 18.14 -1.79
C GLN A 83 -2.69 17.94 -1.15
N ALA A 84 -1.61 18.26 -1.86
CA ALA A 84 -0.27 18.18 -1.28
C ALA A 84 -0.11 19.24 -0.19
N ARG A 85 0.46 18.82 0.94
CA ARG A 85 0.86 19.72 2.02
C ARG A 85 2.36 19.97 1.95
N TYR A 86 2.80 21.13 2.41
CA TYR A 86 4.21 21.49 2.45
C TYR A 86 4.70 21.57 3.87
N PHE A 87 5.95 21.15 4.10
CA PHE A 87 6.56 21.18 5.40
C PHE A 87 6.79 22.61 5.88
N TYR A 88 6.31 22.90 7.09
CA TYR A 88 6.52 24.19 7.75
C TYR A 88 7.86 24.16 8.51
N GLU A 89 8.94 24.60 7.85
CA GLU A 89 10.31 24.53 8.36
C GLU A 89 10.49 25.21 9.72
N ALA A 90 9.76 26.31 9.98
CA ALA A 90 9.80 27.02 11.26
C ALA A 90 9.34 26.15 12.46
N SER A 91 8.68 25.01 12.21
CA SER A 91 8.34 24.01 13.23
C SER A 91 9.55 23.32 13.86
N LEU A 92 10.72 23.31 13.20
CA LEU A 92 11.96 22.77 13.77
C LEU A 92 12.48 23.62 14.94
N GLY A 93 11.94 24.83 15.09
CA GLY A 93 12.37 25.84 16.04
C GLY A 93 13.65 26.54 15.56
N ASN A 94 13.78 27.81 15.93
CA ASN A 94 15.09 28.46 15.86
C ASN A 94 15.99 27.82 16.94
N CYS A 95 17.30 27.87 16.74
CA CYS A 95 18.35 27.36 17.62
C CYS A 95 18.22 27.77 19.12
N ASN A 96 17.28 28.66 19.44
CA ASN A 96 16.93 29.13 20.77
C ASN A 96 15.47 28.83 21.15
N LYS A 97 15.29 27.74 21.91
CA LYS A 97 14.45 27.60 23.13
C LYS A 97 12.97 28.05 23.17
N THR A 98 12.24 28.26 22.08
CA THR A 98 10.77 28.18 22.20
C THR A 98 10.35 26.71 22.16
N LYS A 99 10.16 26.14 23.36
CA LYS A 99 9.56 24.82 23.53
C LYS A 99 8.17 24.88 22.89
N ILE A 100 7.97 24.15 21.80
CA ILE A 100 6.62 23.95 21.26
C ILE A 100 5.90 23.24 22.40
N SER A 101 4.86 23.87 22.94
CA SER A 101 4.06 23.32 24.03
C SER A 101 2.63 23.23 23.53
N THR A 102 2.42 22.35 22.57
CA THR A 102 1.13 22.11 21.93
C THR A 102 0.60 20.75 22.34
N LYS A 103 -0.64 20.72 22.84
CA LYS A 103 -1.31 19.47 23.18
C LYS A 103 -1.79 18.80 21.89
N LEU A 104 -1.26 17.62 21.57
CA LEU A 104 -1.61 16.88 20.35
C LEU A 104 -3.06 16.35 20.36
N THR A 105 -3.75 16.43 21.49
CA THR A 105 -5.18 16.10 21.59
C THR A 105 -6.09 17.32 21.46
N GLN A 106 -5.56 18.50 21.13
CA GLN A 106 -6.39 19.70 21.00
C GLN A 106 -7.36 19.57 19.82
N GLY A 107 -8.66 19.67 20.11
CA GLY A 107 -9.73 19.50 19.12
C GLY A 107 -10.24 18.07 18.99
N PHE A 108 -9.73 17.11 19.79
CA PHE A 108 -10.21 15.72 19.79
C PHE A 108 -11.70 15.61 20.14
N ASP A 109 -12.21 16.47 21.01
CA ASP A 109 -13.62 16.56 21.38
C ASP A 109 -14.56 16.89 20.20
N LYS A 110 -14.03 17.55 19.17
CA LYS A 110 -14.77 17.90 17.95
C LYS A 110 -14.45 16.96 16.78
N PHE A 111 -13.48 16.07 16.96
CA PHE A 111 -13.05 15.15 15.94
C PHE A 111 -14.10 14.07 15.73
N LYS A 112 -14.64 14.01 14.51
CA LYS A 112 -15.51 12.93 14.07
C LYS A 112 -14.73 12.09 13.09
N LYS A 113 -14.40 10.88 13.49
CA LYS A 113 -13.83 9.89 12.57
C LYS A 113 -14.95 9.43 11.65
N GLU A 114 -14.88 9.82 10.39
CA GLU A 114 -15.78 9.29 9.37
C GLU A 114 -15.39 7.84 9.07
N GLU A 115 -16.39 6.96 8.95
CA GLU A 115 -16.17 5.60 8.48
C GLU A 115 -15.77 5.66 7.00
N LYS A 116 -14.53 5.28 6.71
CA LYS A 116 -14.10 5.07 5.32
C LYS A 116 -14.42 3.64 4.92
N GLU A 117 -15.11 3.48 3.80
CA GLU A 117 -15.26 2.18 3.15
C GLU A 117 -13.89 1.63 2.74
N ASP A 118 -13.78 0.30 2.67
CA ASP A 118 -12.56 -0.34 2.18
C ASP A 118 -12.48 -0.20 0.65
N GLU A 119 -11.72 0.80 0.21
CA GLU A 119 -11.49 1.09 -1.19
C GLU A 119 -10.57 0.07 -1.89
N GLY A 120 -9.90 -0.83 -1.15
CA GLY A 120 -8.96 -1.81 -1.70
C GLY A 120 -7.97 -1.17 -2.68
N LEU A 121 -7.99 -1.62 -3.94
CA LEU A 121 -7.17 -1.05 -5.03
C LEU A 121 -7.93 -0.07 -5.94
N LEU A 122 -9.19 0.27 -5.63
CA LEU A 122 -10.10 1.02 -6.50
C LEU A 122 -9.52 2.36 -6.93
N VAL A 123 -8.94 3.13 -6.00
CA VAL A 123 -8.35 4.43 -6.30
C VAL A 123 -7.15 4.29 -7.24
N LEU A 124 -6.27 3.31 -7.00
CA LEU A 124 -5.12 3.04 -7.85
C LEU A 124 -5.55 2.58 -9.24
N MET A 125 -6.59 1.75 -9.32
CA MET A 125 -7.23 1.34 -10.57
C MET A 125 -7.77 2.53 -11.35
N ARG A 126 -8.55 3.42 -10.70
CA ARG A 126 -9.08 4.64 -11.33
C ARG A 126 -7.97 5.54 -11.85
N TRP A 127 -6.87 5.69 -11.09
CA TRP A 127 -5.71 6.43 -11.56
C TRP A 127 -5.08 5.79 -12.81
N ILE A 128 -4.90 4.46 -12.81
CA ILE A 128 -4.43 3.72 -13.99
C ILE A 128 -5.37 3.94 -15.18
N LEU A 129 -6.70 3.93 -14.98
CA LEU A 129 -7.66 4.19 -16.05
C LEU A 129 -7.51 5.60 -16.64
N ALA A 130 -7.28 6.59 -15.77
CA ALA A 130 -7.12 8.00 -16.13
C ALA A 130 -5.85 8.24 -16.97
N ILE A 131 -4.75 7.56 -16.66
CA ILE A 131 -3.50 7.68 -17.42
C ILE A 131 -3.40 6.72 -18.61
N SER A 132 -4.24 5.68 -18.66
CA SER A 132 -4.23 4.71 -19.75
C SER A 132 -4.67 5.37 -21.07
N VAL A 133 -3.94 5.11 -22.15
CA VAL A 133 -4.29 5.59 -23.48
C VAL A 133 -5.27 4.59 -24.13
N PRO A 134 -6.24 5.00 -24.97
CA PRO A 134 -7.01 4.06 -25.77
C PRO A 134 -6.10 3.12 -26.57
N ASN A 135 -6.48 1.85 -26.68
CA ASN A 135 -5.71 0.81 -27.39
C ASN A 135 -4.31 0.48 -26.79
N SER A 136 -4.02 0.89 -25.55
CA SER A 136 -2.82 0.40 -24.83
C SER A 136 -3.14 -0.85 -24.01
N SER A 137 -2.19 -1.79 -23.96
CA SER A 137 -2.26 -2.90 -23.01
C SER A 137 -2.16 -2.37 -21.56
N LEU A 138 -2.71 -3.13 -20.62
CA LEU A 138 -2.57 -2.81 -19.19
C LEU A 138 -1.10 -2.70 -18.78
N LYS A 139 -0.26 -3.64 -19.24
CA LYS A 139 1.20 -3.63 -19.04
C LYS A 139 1.84 -2.30 -19.45
N LYS A 140 1.47 -1.77 -20.63
CA LYS A 140 1.97 -0.47 -21.11
C LYS A 140 1.53 0.69 -20.20
N SER A 141 0.27 0.67 -19.74
CA SER A 141 -0.25 1.70 -18.82
C SER A 141 0.48 1.74 -17.47
N ILE A 142 1.08 0.63 -17.03
CA ILE A 142 1.85 0.53 -15.79
C ILE A 142 3.34 0.41 -16.03
N HIS A 143 3.84 0.89 -17.18
CA HIS A 143 5.28 0.91 -17.50
C HIS A 143 5.93 -0.48 -17.44
N GLU A 144 5.27 -1.50 -17.98
CA GLU A 144 5.71 -2.89 -18.02
C GLU A 144 5.91 -3.53 -16.63
N CYS A 145 5.26 -3.01 -15.59
CA CYS A 145 5.31 -3.61 -14.26
C CYS A 145 4.53 -4.92 -14.17
N ASP A 146 4.91 -5.78 -13.24
CA ASP A 146 4.32 -7.10 -13.00
C ASP A 146 3.26 -7.05 -11.91
N PHE A 147 3.50 -6.29 -10.85
CA PHE A 147 2.62 -6.23 -9.67
C PHE A 147 2.04 -4.83 -9.47
N ILE A 148 0.74 -4.78 -9.17
CA ILE A 148 0.02 -3.59 -8.67
C ILE A 148 -0.37 -3.83 -7.22
N VAL A 149 0.06 -2.95 -6.33
CA VAL A 149 -0.12 -3.09 -4.87
C VAL A 149 0.01 -1.74 -4.18
N TRP A 150 -0.51 -1.57 -2.96
CA TRP A 150 -0.21 -0.38 -2.15
C TRP A 150 1.13 -0.51 -1.42
N ARG A 151 1.85 0.60 -1.25
CA ARG A 151 3.09 0.68 -0.43
C ARG A 151 2.89 0.13 0.99
N GLY A 152 1.73 0.40 1.59
CA GLY A 152 1.35 -0.12 2.90
C GLY A 152 1.34 -1.65 2.95
N THR A 153 0.80 -2.30 1.92
CA THR A 153 0.76 -3.77 1.80
C THR A 153 2.15 -4.35 1.60
N ILE A 154 3.00 -3.75 0.74
CA ILE A 154 4.42 -4.15 0.62
C ILE A 154 5.11 -4.05 1.98
N THR A 155 4.89 -2.96 2.71
CA THR A 155 5.47 -2.75 4.05
C THR A 155 5.03 -3.86 5.02
N ARG A 156 3.74 -4.25 5.02
CA ARG A 156 3.22 -5.32 5.88
C ARG A 156 3.84 -6.68 5.55
N LEU A 157 3.97 -7.00 4.26
CA LEU A 157 4.62 -8.23 3.80
C LEU A 157 6.11 -8.25 4.17
N MET A 158 6.84 -7.17 3.92
CA MET A 158 8.24 -7.06 4.32
C MET A 158 8.43 -7.17 5.84
N PHE A 159 7.59 -6.49 6.62
CA PHE A 159 7.69 -6.50 8.07
C PHE A 159 7.23 -7.83 8.70
N SER A 160 6.51 -8.70 8.00
CA SER A 160 6.02 -9.95 8.58
C SER A 160 7.13 -10.89 9.05
N CYS A 161 8.37 -10.69 8.61
CA CYS A 161 9.54 -11.38 9.18
C CYS A 161 9.73 -11.12 10.68
N TYR A 162 9.29 -9.96 11.16
CA TYR A 162 9.52 -9.50 12.53
C TYR A 162 8.21 -9.20 13.27
N ASP A 163 7.06 -9.62 12.71
CA ASP A 163 5.73 -9.37 13.27
C ASP A 163 5.29 -10.48 14.25
N ASN A 164 6.13 -10.73 15.26
CA ASN A 164 5.96 -11.78 16.29
C ASN A 164 5.81 -11.22 17.72
N GLY A 165 5.41 -9.95 17.83
CA GLY A 165 5.20 -9.27 19.11
C GLY A 165 3.74 -9.32 19.58
N PRO A 166 3.47 -8.88 20.83
CA PRO A 166 2.12 -8.89 21.41
C PRO A 166 1.08 -8.07 20.62
N ASN A 167 1.54 -7.15 19.77
CA ASN A 167 0.70 -6.29 18.93
C ASN A 167 0.55 -6.82 17.49
N SER A 168 0.99 -8.06 17.22
CA SER A 168 0.85 -8.68 15.90
C SER A 168 -0.63 -8.85 15.55
N VAL A 169 -1.02 -8.40 14.36
CA VAL A 169 -2.39 -8.56 13.85
C VAL A 169 -2.48 -9.58 12.71
N GLY A 170 -1.35 -10.18 12.33
CA GLY A 170 -1.28 -11.02 11.13
C GLY A 170 -1.38 -10.21 9.83
N VAL A 171 -1.31 -10.90 8.69
CA VAL A 171 -1.41 -10.31 7.36
C VAL A 171 -2.36 -11.17 6.54
N LYS A 172 -3.32 -10.56 5.87
CA LYS A 172 -4.20 -11.25 4.92
C LYS A 172 -4.25 -10.43 3.64
N VAL A 173 -4.00 -11.07 2.51
CA VAL A 173 -4.09 -10.45 1.18
C VAL A 173 -4.89 -11.35 0.23
N ALA A 174 -5.63 -10.74 -0.67
CA ALA A 174 -6.20 -11.39 -1.84
C ALA A 174 -5.44 -10.95 -3.08
N CYS A 175 -5.10 -11.92 -3.91
CA CYS A 175 -4.28 -11.75 -5.10
C CYS A 175 -5.03 -12.31 -6.32
N CYS A 176 -4.91 -11.65 -7.47
CA CYS A 176 -5.42 -12.19 -8.73
C CYS A 176 -4.51 -11.79 -9.89
N LYS A 177 -4.60 -12.54 -10.99
CA LYS A 177 -3.94 -12.21 -12.25
C LYS A 177 -4.98 -11.75 -13.27
N PHE A 178 -4.71 -10.63 -13.94
CA PHE A 178 -5.58 -10.10 -14.98
C PHE A 178 -4.77 -9.41 -16.07
N LYS A 179 -4.97 -9.83 -17.33
CA LYS A 179 -4.22 -9.32 -18.49
C LYS A 179 -2.71 -9.36 -18.29
N GLY A 180 -2.21 -10.45 -17.71
CA GLY A 180 -0.79 -10.66 -17.43
C GLY A 180 -0.19 -9.79 -16.32
N VAL A 181 -1.00 -9.13 -15.49
CA VAL A 181 -0.59 -8.32 -14.34
C VAL A 181 -1.17 -8.91 -13.05
N TYR A 182 -0.37 -8.93 -11.98
CA TYR A 182 -0.78 -9.44 -10.67
C TYR A 182 -1.20 -8.27 -9.78
N PHE A 183 -2.36 -8.41 -9.14
CA PHE A 183 -2.91 -7.42 -8.21
C PHE A 183 -2.88 -8.00 -6.80
N ILE A 184 -2.47 -7.20 -5.82
CA ILE A 184 -2.43 -7.61 -4.41
C ILE A 184 -3.22 -6.60 -3.57
N ARG A 185 -4.36 -7.03 -3.02
CA ARG A 185 -5.21 -6.25 -2.12
C ARG A 185 -5.01 -6.76 -0.69
N GLU A 186 -4.70 -5.85 0.25
CA GLU A 186 -4.75 -6.18 1.68
C GLU A 186 -6.20 -6.30 2.16
N LEU A 187 -6.44 -7.26 3.03
CA LEU A 187 -7.71 -7.48 3.71
C LEU A 187 -7.52 -7.30 5.21
N ASN A 188 -8.55 -6.79 5.89
CA ASN A 188 -8.52 -6.70 7.34
C ASN A 188 -8.56 -8.11 7.97
N THR A 189 -7.59 -8.41 8.83
CA THR A 189 -7.59 -9.66 9.60
C THR A 189 -8.64 -9.59 10.71
N LYS A 190 -9.11 -10.75 11.18
CA LYS A 190 -10.03 -10.82 12.33
C LYS A 190 -9.48 -10.10 13.57
N THR A 191 -8.18 -10.25 13.82
CA THR A 191 -7.49 -9.57 14.93
C THR A 191 -7.45 -8.06 14.74
N LYS A 192 -7.17 -7.56 13.53
CA LYS A 192 -7.16 -6.12 13.22
C LYS A 192 -8.55 -5.50 13.44
N ILE A 193 -9.61 -6.17 12.97
CA ILE A 193 -11.00 -5.73 13.17
C ILE A 193 -11.34 -5.70 14.66
N LYS A 194 -11.02 -6.78 15.40
CA LYS A 194 -11.27 -6.85 16.84
C LYS A 194 -10.56 -5.71 17.59
N ASN A 195 -9.28 -5.47 17.29
CA ASN A 195 -8.50 -4.42 17.93
C ASN A 195 -9.03 -3.02 17.60
N GLU A 196 -9.50 -2.79 16.37
CA GLU A 196 -10.10 -1.51 15.97
C GLU A 196 -11.41 -1.26 16.74
N ASN A 197 -12.25 -2.28 16.87
CA ASN A 197 -13.53 -2.19 17.58
C ASN A 197 -13.36 -2.10 19.12
N SER A 198 -12.18 -2.45 19.64
CA SER A 198 -11.88 -2.44 21.08
C SER A 198 -10.86 -1.36 21.46
N LYS A 199 -10.67 -0.33 20.62
CA LYS A 199 -9.76 0.77 20.94
C LYS A 199 -10.19 1.49 22.22
N THR A 200 -9.22 1.74 23.08
CA THR A 200 -9.39 2.60 24.25
C THR A 200 -9.42 4.08 23.84
N ASP A 201 -10.06 4.94 24.63
CA ASP A 201 -10.03 6.40 24.44
C ASP A 201 -8.59 6.95 24.34
N TYR A 202 -7.65 6.36 25.07
CA TYR A 202 -6.24 6.73 24.96
C TYR A 202 -5.63 6.36 23.59
N GLU A 203 -5.95 5.19 23.03
CA GLU A 203 -5.49 4.79 21.71
C GLU A 203 -6.11 5.63 20.59
N GLU A 204 -7.37 6.02 20.71
CA GLU A 204 -8.01 6.96 19.78
C GLU A 204 -7.32 8.33 19.82
N LYS A 205 -7.00 8.84 21.01
CA LYS A 205 -6.22 10.06 21.19
C LYS A 205 -4.82 9.95 20.59
N MET A 206 -4.18 8.77 20.67
CA MET A 206 -2.89 8.54 20.01
C MET A 206 -3.00 8.56 18.49
N CYS A 207 -4.05 7.96 17.90
CA CYS A 207 -4.31 8.04 16.46
C CYS A 207 -4.54 9.50 16.03
N PHE A 208 -5.41 10.22 16.73
CA PHE A 208 -5.66 11.64 16.46
C PHE A 208 -4.40 12.50 16.59
N ALA A 209 -3.56 12.23 17.59
CA ALA A 209 -2.32 12.97 17.81
C ALA A 209 -1.35 12.93 16.63
N GLY A 210 -1.34 11.84 15.84
CA GLY A 210 -0.58 11.76 14.59
C GLY A 210 -1.05 12.78 13.56
N HIS A 211 -2.34 12.76 13.24
CA HIS A 211 -2.93 13.70 12.28
C HIS A 211 -2.92 15.15 12.77
N LYS A 212 -3.10 15.36 14.08
CA LYS A 212 -2.95 16.69 14.68
C LYS A 212 -1.52 17.20 14.52
N PHE A 213 -0.53 16.32 14.65
CA PHE A 213 0.87 16.67 14.44
C PHE A 213 1.14 17.05 12.97
N GLU A 214 0.62 16.29 12.00
CA GLU A 214 0.67 16.66 10.58
C GLU A 214 0.10 18.06 10.33
N GLN A 215 -1.05 18.39 10.94
CA GLN A 215 -1.64 19.73 10.85
C GLN A 215 -0.73 20.83 11.44
N ILE A 216 0.05 20.52 12.49
CA ILE A 216 0.95 21.49 13.16
C ILE A 216 2.19 21.78 12.31
N VAL A 217 2.73 20.77 11.63
CA VAL A 217 4.01 20.87 10.91
C VAL A 217 3.87 21.04 9.41
N THR A 218 2.65 21.20 8.90
CA THR A 218 2.39 21.39 7.47
C THR A 218 1.50 22.59 7.15
N VAL A 219 1.61 23.06 5.92
CA VAL A 219 0.86 24.18 5.34
C VAL A 219 0.35 23.85 3.95
N GLU A 220 -0.68 24.54 3.49
CA GLU A 220 -1.24 24.37 2.13
C GLU A 220 -0.33 24.98 1.06
N ASP A 221 0.35 26.07 1.40
CA ASP A 221 1.30 26.76 0.55
C ASP A 221 2.51 27.20 1.38
N LEU A 222 3.69 27.25 0.77
CA LEU A 222 4.96 27.59 1.43
C LEU A 222 4.96 28.96 2.12
N ASN A 223 4.08 29.88 1.70
CA ASN A 223 3.98 31.22 2.27
C ASN A 223 2.97 31.34 3.43
N MET A 224 2.31 30.25 3.81
CA MET A 224 1.27 30.23 4.84
C MET A 224 1.82 29.82 6.21
N LYS A 225 0.96 29.91 7.22
CA LYS A 225 1.19 29.35 8.57
C LYS A 225 0.20 28.22 8.83
N PRO A 226 0.58 27.20 9.64
CA PRO A 226 -0.32 26.12 9.98
C PRO A 226 -1.62 26.61 10.64
N ASN A 227 -2.77 26.18 10.12
CA ASN A 227 -4.07 26.47 10.73
C ASN A 227 -4.48 25.33 11.66
N THR A 228 -4.08 25.43 12.93
CA THR A 228 -4.36 24.40 13.95
C THR A 228 -5.75 24.51 14.58
N SER A 229 -6.56 25.49 14.16
CA SER A 229 -7.93 25.70 14.67
C SER A 229 -8.98 24.93 13.86
N GLN A 230 -8.66 24.55 12.62
CA GLN A 230 -9.50 23.71 11.78
C GLN A 230 -9.57 22.28 12.33
N ASN A 231 -10.68 21.61 12.01
CA ASN A 231 -10.79 20.18 12.26
C ASN A 231 -9.73 19.42 11.45
N VAL A 232 -9.26 18.32 12.01
CA VAL A 232 -8.38 17.39 11.30
C VAL A 232 -9.17 16.77 10.15
N ASP A 233 -8.65 16.90 8.93
CA ASP A 233 -9.18 16.24 7.74
C ASP A 233 -8.45 14.92 7.53
N LEU A 234 -9.20 13.83 7.45
CA LEU A 234 -8.67 12.51 7.14
C LEU A 234 -8.98 12.06 5.72
N ASN A 235 -9.82 12.78 4.98
CA ASN A 235 -10.31 12.34 3.67
C ASN A 235 -9.44 12.83 2.52
N SER A 236 -8.76 13.96 2.72
CA SER A 236 -7.84 14.51 1.75
C SER A 236 -6.48 13.80 1.82
N GLU A 237 -6.01 13.29 0.69
CA GLU A 237 -4.77 12.54 0.60
C GLU A 237 -3.96 13.00 -0.61
N PHE A 238 -2.64 13.00 -0.47
CA PHE A 238 -1.70 13.19 -1.56
C PHE A 238 -0.91 11.91 -1.79
N VAL A 239 -0.91 11.39 -3.02
CA VAL A 239 -0.38 10.06 -3.34
C VAL A 239 0.65 10.16 -4.46
N GLY A 240 1.83 9.60 -4.21
CA GLY A 240 2.83 9.33 -5.23
C GLY A 240 2.66 7.93 -5.82
N ILE A 241 2.84 7.80 -7.13
CA ILE A 241 2.94 6.52 -7.84
C ILE A 241 4.42 6.21 -8.06
N PHE A 242 4.83 5.02 -7.63
CA PHE A 242 6.20 4.58 -7.66
C PHE A 242 6.37 3.32 -8.51
N LYS A 243 7.54 3.24 -9.14
CA LYS A 243 8.04 2.04 -9.80
C LYS A 243 9.38 1.64 -9.19
N ALA A 244 9.56 0.35 -8.93
CA ALA A 244 10.83 -0.23 -8.52
C ALA A 244 10.98 -1.64 -9.07
N THR A 245 12.20 -2.15 -9.15
CA THR A 245 12.49 -3.52 -9.58
C THR A 245 13.09 -4.29 -8.40
N LEU A 246 12.42 -5.35 -7.99
CA LEU A 246 12.88 -6.30 -6.99
C LEU A 246 13.72 -7.37 -7.68
N ASN A 247 14.99 -7.46 -7.31
CA ASN A 247 15.94 -8.45 -7.80
C ASN A 247 15.86 -9.73 -6.96
N PRO A 248 16.06 -10.91 -7.57
CA PRO A 248 16.19 -12.16 -6.82
C PRO A 248 17.41 -12.11 -5.90
N PRO A 249 17.30 -12.56 -4.64
CA PRO A 249 18.44 -12.76 -3.76
C PRO A 249 19.43 -13.77 -4.33
N SER A 250 20.72 -13.45 -4.26
CA SER A 250 21.83 -14.26 -4.81
C SER A 250 21.88 -15.70 -4.29
N ASN A 251 21.48 -15.93 -3.04
CA ASN A 251 21.44 -17.26 -2.42
C ASN A 251 20.19 -18.09 -2.77
N LEU A 252 19.20 -17.48 -3.43
CA LEU A 252 18.04 -18.19 -3.99
C LEU A 252 18.27 -18.55 -5.47
N LEU A 253 19.45 -18.30 -6.04
CA LEU A 253 19.75 -18.54 -7.45
C LEU A 253 19.96 -20.03 -7.78
N ASN A 254 18.87 -20.71 -8.14
CA ASN A 254 18.90 -21.80 -9.11
C ASN A 254 18.40 -21.25 -10.45
N SER A 255 19.33 -20.80 -11.29
CA SER A 255 19.31 -20.47 -12.74
C SER A 255 18.07 -19.90 -13.48
N ASN A 256 16.87 -19.74 -12.91
CA ASN A 256 15.63 -19.35 -13.65
C ASN A 256 14.75 -18.30 -12.95
N PHE A 257 15.31 -17.47 -12.05
CA PHE A 257 14.52 -16.49 -11.31
C PHE A 257 14.44 -15.12 -12.01
N ASN A 258 13.21 -14.67 -12.27
CA ASN A 258 12.92 -13.38 -12.91
C ASN A 258 12.93 -12.22 -11.91
N LYS A 259 13.35 -11.04 -12.36
CA LYS A 259 13.12 -9.80 -11.61
C LYS A 259 11.63 -9.47 -11.59
N PHE A 260 11.16 -8.82 -10.53
CA PHE A 260 9.78 -8.32 -10.45
C PHE A 260 9.74 -6.81 -10.49
N ASN A 261 9.01 -6.26 -11.46
CA ASN A 261 8.74 -4.83 -11.53
C ASN A 261 7.47 -4.52 -10.74
N LEU A 262 7.58 -3.65 -9.74
CA LEU A 262 6.50 -3.25 -8.85
C LEU A 262 5.98 -1.88 -9.26
N PHE A 263 4.66 -1.76 -9.32
CA PHE A 263 3.92 -0.52 -9.51
C PHE A 263 3.04 -0.31 -8.28
N TYR A 264 3.23 0.79 -7.55
CA TYR A 264 2.52 1.00 -6.28
C TYR A 264 2.25 2.45 -5.96
N GLY A 265 1.10 2.70 -5.31
CA GLY A 265 0.78 3.98 -4.71
C GLY A 265 1.36 4.09 -3.29
N ALA A 266 1.77 5.29 -2.91
CA ALA A 266 2.16 5.63 -1.55
C ALA A 266 1.57 7.00 -1.18
N GLU A 267 0.81 7.06 -0.09
CA GLU A 267 0.46 8.33 0.55
C GLU A 267 1.74 9.05 0.99
N ILE A 268 1.81 10.36 0.73
CA ILE A 268 2.93 11.24 1.04
C ILE A 268 2.43 12.34 1.98
N ASP A 269 2.99 12.39 3.19
CA ASP A 269 2.50 13.28 4.25
C ASP A 269 2.73 14.77 3.92
N CYS A 270 3.91 15.11 3.38
CA CYS A 270 4.19 16.46 2.88
C CYS A 270 5.39 16.53 1.94
N ILE A 271 5.60 17.73 1.38
CA ILE A 271 6.71 18.08 0.50
C ILE A 271 7.54 19.19 1.15
N SER A 272 8.87 19.07 1.14
CA SER A 272 9.77 20.16 1.56
C SER A 272 9.80 21.32 0.56
N SER A 273 10.40 22.43 0.97
CA SER A 273 10.66 23.61 0.11
C SER A 273 11.46 23.28 -1.16
N ASN A 274 12.31 22.26 -1.13
CA ASN A 274 13.10 21.80 -2.28
C ASN A 274 12.40 20.69 -3.10
N GLY A 275 11.12 20.42 -2.85
CA GLY A 275 10.32 19.46 -3.63
C GLY A 275 10.52 17.99 -3.26
N GLN A 276 11.19 17.68 -2.14
CA GLN A 276 11.38 16.31 -1.67
C GLN A 276 10.17 15.85 -0.86
N HIS A 277 9.73 14.61 -1.08
CA HIS A 277 8.73 13.96 -0.22
C HIS A 277 9.31 13.72 1.18
N LEU A 278 8.48 13.94 2.19
CA LEU A 278 8.80 13.75 3.61
C LEU A 278 7.75 12.86 4.27
N GLU A 279 8.17 12.09 5.27
CA GLU A 279 7.28 11.29 6.11
C GLU A 279 7.21 11.93 7.51
N ILE A 280 6.01 12.04 8.06
CA ILE A 280 5.72 12.63 9.37
C ILE A 280 5.41 11.50 10.35
N LYS A 281 6.00 11.58 11.55
CA LYS A 281 5.77 10.62 12.63
C LYS A 281 5.75 11.29 13.99
N THR A 282 5.13 10.63 14.96
CA THR A 282 5.21 11.00 16.38
C THR A 282 5.96 9.93 17.18
N GLN A 283 6.67 10.35 18.22
CA GLN A 283 7.43 9.47 19.09
C GLN A 283 7.36 9.93 20.55
N TYR A 284 7.10 8.97 21.44
CA TYR A 284 7.16 9.20 22.88
C TYR A 284 8.61 9.43 23.32
N LYS A 285 8.84 10.52 24.07
CA LYS A 285 10.15 10.96 24.55
C LYS A 285 11.14 11.20 23.42
N ASN A 286 12.20 10.40 23.35
CA ASN A 286 13.29 10.57 22.40
C ASN A 286 13.29 9.47 21.34
N ILE A 287 13.96 9.72 20.23
CA ILE A 287 14.23 8.71 19.20
C ILE A 287 15.05 7.57 19.84
N GLY A 288 14.61 6.32 19.68
CA GLY A 288 15.20 5.18 20.38
C GLY A 288 14.50 4.77 21.67
N PHE A 289 13.57 5.58 22.17
CA PHE A 289 12.93 5.29 23.46
C PHE A 289 11.90 4.15 23.37
N GLY A 290 12.02 3.20 24.29
CA GLY A 290 11.07 2.09 24.48
C GLY A 290 11.46 0.80 23.75
N LYS A 291 11.16 -0.35 24.37
CA LYS A 291 11.53 -1.69 23.84
C LYS A 291 10.94 -1.97 22.45
N GLY A 292 9.83 -1.33 22.08
CA GLY A 292 9.20 -1.47 20.76
C GLY A 292 9.80 -0.59 19.66
N PHE A 293 10.72 0.32 19.99
CA PHE A 293 11.26 1.28 19.02
C PHE A 293 12.04 0.62 17.87
N PRO A 294 12.86 -0.42 18.07
CA PRO A 294 13.55 -1.11 16.97
C PRO A 294 12.59 -1.61 15.87
N ASN A 295 11.49 -2.26 16.24
CA ASN A 295 10.44 -2.67 15.30
C ASN A 295 9.77 -1.47 14.61
N LYS A 296 9.53 -0.38 15.35
CA LYS A 296 8.97 0.86 14.83
C LYS A 296 9.92 1.51 13.80
N ALA A 297 11.21 1.56 14.12
CA ALA A 297 12.26 2.10 13.27
C ALA A 297 12.40 1.30 11.96
N LEU A 298 12.34 -0.03 12.01
CA LEU A 298 12.31 -0.85 10.79
C LEU A 298 11.07 -0.55 9.94
N LYS A 299 9.87 -0.48 10.53
CA LYS A 299 8.65 -0.12 9.78
C LYS A 299 8.76 1.24 9.11
N TRP A 300 9.20 2.25 9.85
CA TRP A 300 9.42 3.61 9.34
C TRP A 300 10.45 3.64 8.22
N TRP A 301 11.53 2.86 8.36
CA TRP A 301 12.55 2.72 7.34
C TRP A 301 11.98 2.08 6.08
N ILE A 302 11.27 0.94 6.17
CA ILE A 302 10.66 0.27 5.01
C ILE A 302 9.67 1.20 4.30
N GLN A 303 8.77 1.83 5.07
CA GLN A 303 7.79 2.79 4.55
C GLN A 303 8.49 3.88 3.74
N SER A 304 9.45 4.57 4.35
CA SER A 304 10.14 5.70 3.72
C SER A 304 10.99 5.27 2.54
N TYR A 305 11.71 4.15 2.66
CA TYR A 305 12.57 3.62 1.61
C TYR A 305 11.80 3.29 0.33
N LEU A 306 10.64 2.64 0.46
CA LEU A 306 9.77 2.33 -0.68
C LEU A 306 9.23 3.61 -1.36
N ALA A 307 9.07 4.71 -0.64
CA ALA A 307 8.62 5.98 -1.21
C ALA A 307 9.79 6.91 -1.63
N SER A 308 11.04 6.42 -1.64
CA SER A 308 12.24 7.24 -1.90
C SER A 308 12.36 8.48 -0.99
N ILE A 309 11.73 8.45 0.17
CA ILE A 309 11.80 9.49 1.19
C ILE A 309 13.17 9.42 1.85
N LYS A 310 13.80 10.58 2.07
CA LYS A 310 15.13 10.69 2.69
C LYS A 310 15.10 11.15 4.13
N HIS A 311 14.06 11.87 4.53
CA HIS A 311 13.96 12.46 5.86
C HIS A 311 12.59 12.22 6.49
N LEU A 312 12.59 12.05 7.81
CA LEU A 312 11.39 12.01 8.63
C LEU A 312 11.30 13.28 9.47
N VAL A 313 10.11 13.85 9.55
CA VAL A 313 9.74 14.88 10.52
C VAL A 313 9.13 14.18 11.72
N ILE A 314 9.79 14.25 12.89
CA ILE A 314 9.39 13.52 14.10
C ILE A 314 8.97 14.49 15.19
N GLY A 315 7.71 14.39 15.62
CA GLY A 315 7.18 15.07 16.80
C GLY A 315 7.47 14.28 18.06
N LEU A 316 8.41 14.76 18.87
CA LEU A 316 8.75 14.19 20.17
C LEU A 316 7.78 14.71 21.23
N HIS A 317 7.09 13.82 21.92
CA HIS A 317 6.05 14.18 22.88
C HIS A 317 6.14 13.38 24.18
N GLU A 318 5.61 13.94 25.26
CA GLU A 318 5.38 13.24 26.52
C GLU A 318 3.92 13.46 26.96
N ASN A 319 3.19 12.38 27.25
CA ASN A 319 1.75 12.45 27.57
C ASN A 319 0.93 13.24 26.54
N LEU A 320 1.22 13.03 25.25
CA LEU A 320 0.62 13.74 24.10
C LEU A 320 0.83 15.27 24.11
N GLN A 321 1.76 15.78 24.93
CA GLN A 321 2.27 17.13 24.84
C GLN A 321 3.50 17.13 23.92
N LEU A 322 3.38 17.76 22.75
CA LEU A 322 4.51 17.96 21.85
C LEU A 322 5.55 18.81 22.58
N ASN A 323 6.81 18.37 22.54
CA ASN A 323 7.95 19.04 23.17
C ASN A 323 8.91 19.62 22.14
N ARG A 324 9.16 18.88 21.06
CA ARG A 324 10.17 19.19 20.04
C ARG A 324 9.82 18.51 18.72
N VAL A 325 10.20 19.14 17.61
CA VAL A 325 10.19 18.54 16.28
C VAL A 325 11.63 18.30 15.85
N GLU A 326 11.89 17.15 15.26
CA GLU A 326 13.19 16.81 14.69
C GLU A 326 13.05 16.44 13.22
N LEU A 327 14.03 16.85 12.41
CA LEU A 327 14.23 16.31 11.07
C LEU A 327 15.39 15.32 11.14
N ILE A 328 15.13 14.05 10.83
CA ILE A 328 16.16 13.01 10.80
C ILE A 328 16.27 12.36 9.43
N GLU A 329 17.45 11.88 9.09
CA GLU A 329 17.63 11.04 7.91
C GLU A 329 17.04 9.64 8.13
N VAL A 330 16.37 9.09 7.12
CA VAL A 330 15.85 7.70 7.13
C VAL A 330 16.96 6.70 7.43
N ASN A 331 18.15 6.89 6.86
CA ASN A 331 19.29 6.01 7.07
C ASN A 331 19.79 6.02 8.52
N SER A 332 19.53 7.07 9.29
CA SER A 332 19.88 7.10 10.72
C SER A 332 19.07 6.08 11.54
N LEU A 333 17.96 5.56 11.00
CA LEU A 333 17.13 4.53 11.66
C LEU A 333 17.82 3.16 11.73
N PHE A 334 18.75 2.87 10.81
CA PHE A 334 19.46 1.57 10.74
C PHE A 334 20.06 1.17 12.09
N LYS A 335 20.70 2.12 12.79
CA LYS A 335 21.36 1.87 14.07
C LYS A 335 20.42 1.38 15.18
N TYR A 336 19.11 1.61 15.07
CA TYR A 336 18.16 1.21 16.11
C TYR A 336 17.64 -0.20 15.91
N PHE A 337 17.44 -0.63 14.66
CA PHE A 337 16.88 -1.96 14.38
C PHE A 337 17.97 -3.01 14.14
N SER A 338 19.14 -2.62 13.60
CA SER A 338 20.24 -3.56 13.38
C SER A 338 20.84 -4.09 14.68
N ARG A 339 20.85 -3.27 15.75
CA ARG A 339 21.29 -3.68 17.10
C ARG A 339 20.44 -4.81 17.70
N GLU A 340 19.20 -4.95 17.24
CA GLU A 340 18.29 -6.02 17.65
C GLU A 340 18.22 -7.15 16.62
N ASN A 341 19.20 -7.24 15.71
CA ASN A 341 19.27 -8.23 14.63
C ASN A 341 18.06 -8.20 13.66
N LEU A 342 17.37 -7.07 13.57
CA LEU A 342 16.36 -6.87 12.53
C LEU A 342 17.09 -6.47 11.24
N ASN A 343 16.79 -7.16 10.15
CA ASN A 343 17.56 -7.08 8.90
C ASN A 343 16.63 -6.82 7.71
N SER A 344 16.81 -5.65 7.08
CA SER A 344 16.04 -5.27 5.89
C SER A 344 16.27 -6.20 4.70
N ALA A 345 17.44 -6.84 4.58
CA ALA A 345 17.70 -7.81 3.52
C ALA A 345 16.80 -9.05 3.62
N CYS A 346 16.55 -9.54 4.84
CA CYS A 346 15.59 -10.62 5.09
C CYS A 346 14.18 -10.22 4.67
N CYS A 347 13.77 -8.97 4.96
CA CYS A 347 12.48 -8.43 4.52
C CYS A 347 12.32 -8.42 3.00
N PHE A 348 13.35 -8.02 2.25
CA PHE A 348 13.32 -8.02 0.79
C PHE A 348 13.31 -9.42 0.19
N ALA A 349 14.10 -10.35 0.72
CA ALA A 349 14.10 -11.72 0.25
C ALA A 349 12.78 -12.43 0.52
N PHE A 350 12.18 -12.18 1.69
CA PHE A 350 10.83 -12.68 1.94
C PHE A 350 9.80 -12.07 0.98
N LEU A 351 9.85 -10.76 0.74
CA LEU A 351 8.97 -10.14 -0.27
C LEU A 351 9.17 -10.80 -1.64
N TYR A 352 10.40 -11.07 -2.04
CA TYR A 352 10.69 -11.75 -3.30
C TYR A 352 10.09 -13.16 -3.34
N LEU A 353 10.35 -13.97 -2.30
CA LEU A 353 9.77 -15.31 -2.16
C LEU A 353 8.25 -15.27 -2.25
N PHE A 354 7.61 -14.33 -1.53
CA PHE A 354 6.17 -14.16 -1.53
C PHE A 354 5.64 -13.85 -2.94
N LEU A 355 6.21 -12.86 -3.64
CA LEU A 355 5.78 -12.50 -5.00
C LEU A 355 6.00 -13.63 -6.00
N GLN A 356 7.11 -14.37 -5.88
CA GLN A 356 7.38 -15.54 -6.69
C GLN A 356 6.33 -16.63 -6.47
N THR A 357 5.94 -16.91 -5.21
CA THR A 357 4.89 -17.88 -4.88
C THR A 357 3.53 -17.47 -5.44
N ILE A 358 3.13 -16.20 -5.28
CA ILE A 358 1.90 -15.66 -5.88
C ILE A 358 1.90 -15.87 -7.40
N LYS A 359 3.01 -15.53 -8.07
CA LYS A 359 3.15 -15.71 -9.51
C LYS A 359 3.01 -17.18 -9.93
N SER A 360 3.70 -18.09 -9.25
CA SER A 360 3.65 -19.52 -9.57
C SER A 360 2.23 -20.07 -9.49
N TYR A 361 1.52 -19.82 -8.39
CA TYR A 361 0.15 -20.31 -8.21
C TYR A 361 -0.86 -19.68 -9.18
N LEU A 362 -0.75 -18.37 -9.44
CA LEU A 362 -1.67 -17.69 -10.36
C LEU A 362 -1.34 -17.92 -11.85
N ASP A 363 -0.15 -18.41 -12.19
CA ASP A 363 0.18 -18.80 -13.56
C ASP A 363 -0.33 -20.20 -13.93
N GLU A 364 -0.49 -21.07 -12.94
CA GLU A 364 -1.08 -22.40 -13.10
C GLU A 364 -2.62 -22.35 -13.07
N GLY A 365 -3.20 -21.32 -12.44
CA GLY A 365 -4.65 -21.03 -12.42
C GLY A 365 -5.17 -20.28 -13.66
N MET A 366 -6.46 -19.91 -13.63
CA MET A 366 -7.12 -19.10 -14.66
C MET A 366 -6.98 -17.59 -14.36
N GLU A 367 -7.16 -16.73 -15.37
CA GLU A 367 -7.28 -15.29 -15.10
C GLU A 367 -8.46 -15.02 -14.16
N GLU A 368 -8.27 -14.06 -13.24
CA GLU A 368 -9.22 -13.64 -12.21
C GLU A 368 -9.55 -14.67 -11.13
N ASP A 369 -8.90 -15.84 -11.10
CA ASP A 369 -8.90 -16.69 -9.90
C ASP A 369 -8.31 -15.89 -8.72
N ILE A 370 -8.87 -16.12 -7.53
CA ILE A 370 -8.49 -15.39 -6.32
C ILE A 370 -7.64 -16.28 -5.43
N LEU A 371 -6.37 -15.92 -5.28
CA LEU A 371 -5.45 -16.52 -4.33
C LEU A 371 -5.43 -15.70 -3.04
N VAL A 372 -5.94 -16.26 -1.95
CA VAL A 372 -5.86 -15.65 -0.62
C VAL A 372 -4.63 -16.17 0.09
N ALA A 373 -3.79 -15.27 0.61
CA ALA A 373 -2.66 -15.59 1.45
C ALA A 373 -2.87 -15.01 2.86
N GLU A 374 -2.74 -15.84 3.90
CA GLU A 374 -2.96 -15.45 5.29
C GLU A 374 -1.84 -15.93 6.21
N ARG A 375 -1.26 -14.97 6.94
CA ARG A 375 -0.36 -15.18 8.08
C ARG A 375 -1.08 -14.77 9.34
N LEU A 376 -1.26 -15.70 10.26
CA LEU A 376 -1.87 -15.43 11.55
C LEU A 376 -0.94 -14.60 12.47
N PRO A 377 -1.49 -13.90 13.49
CA PRO A 377 -0.67 -13.25 14.52
C PRO A 377 0.37 -14.20 15.11
N ASN A 378 1.61 -13.73 15.25
CA ASN A 378 2.75 -14.49 15.80
C ASN A 378 3.13 -15.79 15.07
N SER A 379 2.50 -16.10 13.94
CA SER A 379 2.92 -17.20 13.06
C SER A 379 4.12 -16.75 12.21
N ASN A 380 4.95 -17.69 11.77
CA ASN A 380 5.95 -17.42 10.73
C ASN A 380 5.53 -17.96 9.37
N GLU A 381 4.26 -18.33 9.17
CA GLU A 381 3.79 -19.01 7.97
C GLU A 381 2.68 -18.24 7.29
N PHE A 382 2.77 -18.13 5.97
CA PHE A 382 1.68 -17.76 5.10
C PHE A 382 1.06 -19.03 4.52
N ASN A 383 -0.24 -19.19 4.76
CA ASN A 383 -1.06 -20.24 4.17
C ASN A 383 -1.82 -19.68 2.98
N PHE A 384 -2.06 -20.52 1.97
CA PHE A 384 -2.68 -20.11 0.72
C PHE A 384 -3.97 -20.89 0.45
N GLN A 385 -4.94 -20.21 -0.15
CA GLN A 385 -6.19 -20.81 -0.62
C GLN A 385 -6.52 -20.20 -1.98
N LEU A 386 -6.79 -21.03 -2.98
CA LEU A 386 -7.16 -20.58 -4.32
C LEU A 386 -8.67 -20.80 -4.53
N PHE A 387 -9.34 -19.77 -5.01
CA PHE A 387 -10.77 -19.79 -5.31
C PHE A 387 -10.99 -19.51 -6.78
N GLU A 388 -11.77 -20.36 -7.44
CA GLU A 388 -12.15 -20.17 -8.83
C GLU A 388 -12.99 -18.91 -9.00
N LYS A 389 -12.71 -18.14 -10.07
CA LYS A 389 -13.48 -16.95 -10.44
C LYS A 389 -14.99 -17.26 -10.49
N GLY A 390 -15.79 -16.43 -9.82
CA GLY A 390 -17.25 -16.54 -9.82
C GLY A 390 -17.82 -17.50 -8.77
N SER A 391 -16.98 -18.22 -8.03
CA SER A 391 -17.41 -18.95 -6.84
C SER A 391 -17.91 -17.99 -5.74
N GLU A 392 -18.83 -18.45 -4.89
CA GLU A 392 -19.36 -17.67 -3.76
C GLU A 392 -18.23 -17.17 -2.84
N MET A 393 -17.22 -18.01 -2.61
CA MET A 393 -16.06 -17.65 -1.78
C MET A 393 -15.18 -16.59 -2.44
N ALA A 394 -14.97 -16.64 -3.77
CA ALA A 394 -14.19 -15.63 -4.47
C ALA A 394 -14.81 -14.22 -4.36
N ASN A 395 -16.15 -14.13 -4.32
CA ASN A 395 -16.86 -12.84 -4.20
C ASN A 395 -16.57 -12.11 -2.87
N ASN A 396 -16.22 -12.85 -1.82
CA ASN A 396 -15.82 -12.26 -0.53
C ASN A 396 -14.41 -11.61 -0.57
N TYR A 397 -13.64 -11.87 -1.62
CA TYR A 397 -12.24 -11.49 -1.74
C TYR A 397 -11.94 -10.73 -3.04
N CYS A 398 -12.96 -10.12 -3.66
CA CYS A 398 -12.83 -9.37 -4.90
C CYS A 398 -11.62 -8.42 -4.89
N VAL A 399 -10.70 -8.59 -5.86
CA VAL A 399 -9.51 -7.75 -5.97
C VAL A 399 -9.73 -6.61 -6.96
N LEU A 400 -10.42 -6.90 -8.07
CA LEU A 400 -10.69 -5.96 -9.17
C LEU A 400 -12.11 -5.41 -9.09
N SER A 401 -12.29 -4.13 -9.42
CA SER A 401 -13.63 -3.57 -9.62
C SER A 401 -14.19 -3.95 -11.00
N GLU A 402 -15.51 -4.11 -11.09
CA GLU A 402 -16.18 -4.33 -12.39
C GLU A 402 -15.93 -3.17 -13.36
N GLU A 403 -15.93 -1.93 -12.85
CA GLU A 403 -15.58 -0.72 -13.59
C GLU A 403 -14.22 -0.87 -14.30
N PHE A 404 -13.20 -1.33 -13.56
CA PHE A 404 -11.85 -1.52 -14.09
C PHE A 404 -11.80 -2.62 -15.16
N LYS A 405 -12.45 -3.76 -14.91
CA LYS A 405 -12.47 -4.88 -15.85
C LYS A 405 -13.13 -4.51 -17.17
N VAL A 406 -14.32 -3.90 -17.12
CA VAL A 406 -15.08 -3.47 -18.30
C VAL A 406 -14.28 -2.44 -19.09
N PHE A 407 -13.69 -1.46 -18.42
CA PHE A 407 -12.98 -0.39 -19.10
C PHE A 407 -11.70 -0.88 -19.80
N ILE A 408 -10.91 -1.74 -19.13
CA ILE A 408 -9.72 -2.34 -19.75
C ILE A 408 -10.12 -3.22 -20.94
N PHE A 409 -11.22 -3.98 -20.83
CA PHE A 409 -11.77 -4.74 -21.95
C PHE A 409 -12.15 -3.82 -23.13
N LEU A 410 -12.97 -2.80 -22.92
CA LEU A 410 -13.41 -1.89 -23.99
C LEU A 410 -12.25 -1.15 -24.66
N LYS A 411 -11.24 -0.71 -23.89
CA LYS A 411 -10.04 -0.06 -24.45
C LYS A 411 -9.19 -0.99 -25.31
N CYS A 412 -9.28 -2.31 -25.14
CA CYS A 412 -8.59 -3.29 -25.99
C CYS A 412 -9.38 -3.64 -27.26
N PHE A 413 -10.71 -3.50 -27.27
CA PHE A 413 -11.59 -3.91 -28.38
C PHE A 413 -11.80 -2.87 -29.49
N SER A 414 -11.37 -1.61 -29.31
CA SER A 414 -11.41 -0.58 -30.36
C SER A 414 -10.49 -0.88 -31.57
N VAL A 415 -9.86 -2.06 -31.62
CA VAL A 415 -8.98 -2.54 -32.70
C VAL A 415 -9.73 -3.30 -33.81
N LYS A 416 -10.97 -3.76 -33.62
CA LYS A 416 -11.62 -4.68 -34.60
C LYS A 416 -12.72 -4.09 -35.49
N SER A 417 -13.07 -2.81 -35.38
CA SER A 417 -14.21 -2.23 -36.13
C SER A 417 -13.85 -1.14 -37.13
N ARG A 418 -12.60 -1.08 -37.61
CA ARG A 418 -12.19 -0.13 -38.67
C ARG A 418 -11.96 -0.75 -40.05
N ASP A 419 -12.24 -2.05 -40.20
CA ASP A 419 -12.25 -2.72 -41.49
C ASP A 419 -13.66 -3.30 -41.74
N PHE A 420 -14.61 -2.43 -42.12
CA PHE A 420 -15.84 -2.79 -42.83
C PHE A 420 -16.30 -1.63 -43.71
#